data_AF-A0A1V6QB35-F1
#
_entry.id   AF-A0A1V6QB35-F1
#
_cell.length_a   1.000
_cell.length_b   1.000
_cell.length_c   1.000
_cell.angle_alpha   90.00
_cell.angle_beta   90.00
_cell.angle_gamma   90.00
#
_symmetry.space_group_name_H-M   'P 1'
#
loop_
_entity.id
_entity.type
_entity.pdbx_description
1 polymer ?
#
loop_
_entity_poly.entity_id
_entity_poly.type
_entity_poly.pdbx_seq_one_letter_code
_entity_poly.pdbx_strand_id
1 'polypeptide(L)'
;MVRLIRTQVENDMRAISHASLVVHTLGQAGPTTSDNHWSIYLILADNSGSVRVNMAAEYGDTTGHLVWTGHSYALTTSALKNWDFVTTPGTTVASIAMLIYANGRDKYQMSGGGSGCRYWVYV
;
A
#
# COMPACT_ATOMS: atom_id res chain seq x y z
N MET A 1 -13.33 -2.68 -5.38
CA MET A 1 -12.52 -2.16 -4.27
C MET A 1 -13.41 -1.98 -3.06
N VAL A 2 -12.99 -2.44 -1.89
CA VAL A 2 -13.69 -2.22 -0.61
C VAL A 2 -12.73 -1.51 0.35
N ARG A 3 -13.16 -0.41 0.99
CA ARG A 3 -12.34 0.25 2.01
C ARG A 3 -12.39 -0.55 3.30
N LEU A 4 -11.23 -0.78 3.91
CA LEU A 4 -11.09 -1.50 5.17
C LEU A 4 -10.70 -0.50 6.27
N ILE A 5 -11.37 -0.58 7.41
CA ILE A 5 -11.02 0.20 8.61
C ILE A 5 -9.95 -0.53 9.43
N ARG A 6 -9.29 0.21 10.33
CA ARG A 6 -8.21 -0.31 11.17
C ARG A 6 -8.57 -1.62 11.89
N THR A 7 -9.71 -1.67 12.57
CA THR A 7 -10.13 -2.89 13.29
C THR A 7 -10.38 -4.07 12.36
N GLN A 8 -10.79 -3.85 11.11
CA GLN A 8 -10.94 -4.95 10.15
C GLN A 8 -9.58 -5.52 9.76
N VAL A 9 -8.58 -4.69 9.46
CA VAL A 9 -7.26 -5.17 9.03
C VAL A 9 -6.45 -5.76 10.19
N GLU A 10 -6.60 -5.24 11.42
CA GLU A 10 -5.96 -5.81 12.62
C GLU A 10 -6.55 -7.18 13.01
N ASN A 11 -7.73 -7.56 12.50
CA ASN A 11 -8.37 -8.87 12.71
C ASN A 11 -8.42 -9.73 11.42
N ASP A 12 -7.80 -9.27 10.32
CA ASP A 12 -7.84 -9.97 9.05
C ASP A 12 -6.80 -11.11 9.01
N MET A 13 -7.28 -12.32 9.32
CA MET A 13 -6.46 -13.53 9.41
C MET A 13 -6.20 -14.22 8.06
N ARG A 14 -6.59 -13.62 6.94
CA ARG A 14 -6.27 -14.18 5.62
C ARG A 14 -4.76 -14.18 5.42
N ALA A 15 -4.23 -15.35 5.05
CA ALA A 15 -2.81 -15.53 4.79
C ALA A 15 -2.37 -14.80 3.52
N ILE A 16 -1.15 -14.28 3.53
CA ILE A 16 -0.54 -13.62 2.38
C ILE A 16 0.65 -14.45 1.89
N SER A 17 0.85 -14.52 0.57
CA SER A 17 1.95 -15.25 -0.04
C SER A 17 3.20 -14.37 -0.22
N HIS A 18 2.98 -13.11 -0.58
CA HIS A 18 4.02 -12.10 -0.73
C HIS A 18 3.43 -10.69 -0.61
N ALA A 19 4.30 -9.73 -0.34
CA ALA A 19 4.02 -8.30 -0.49
C ALA A 19 4.62 -7.81 -1.80
N SER A 20 3.84 -7.10 -2.61
CA SER A 20 4.29 -6.48 -3.85
C SER A 20 4.39 -4.96 -3.65
N LEU A 21 5.58 -4.39 -3.83
CA LEU A 21 5.80 -2.95 -3.87
C LEU A 21 5.53 -2.45 -5.27
N VAL A 22 4.53 -1.58 -5.46
CA VAL A 22 4.02 -1.23 -6.78
C VAL A 22 4.20 0.26 -7.06
N VAL A 23 4.78 0.56 -8.22
CA VAL A 23 4.81 1.91 -8.79
C VAL A 23 3.68 2.06 -9.78
N HIS A 24 2.82 3.06 -9.56
CA HIS A 24 1.67 3.35 -10.41
C HIS A 24 1.95 4.49 -11.36
N THR A 25 1.42 4.40 -12.58
CA THR A 25 1.18 5.58 -13.41
C THR A 25 -0.03 6.35 -12.88
N LEU A 26 0.06 7.69 -12.85
CA LEU A 26 -1.08 8.58 -12.59
C LEU A 26 -1.61 9.23 -13.88
N GLY A 27 -1.14 8.80 -15.05
CA GLY A 27 -1.54 9.35 -16.34
C GLY A 27 -0.34 9.63 -17.24
N GLN A 28 -0.53 10.54 -18.20
CA GLN A 28 0.51 10.89 -19.16
C GLN A 28 1.62 11.69 -18.46
N ALA A 29 2.85 11.15 -18.48
CA ALA A 29 4.00 11.85 -17.95
C ALA A 29 4.35 13.06 -18.84
N GLY A 30 4.42 14.25 -18.26
CA GLY A 30 4.85 15.48 -18.91
C GLY A 30 6.29 15.87 -18.51
N PRO A 31 6.92 16.83 -19.21
CA PRO A 31 8.28 17.28 -18.91
C PRO A 31 8.46 17.85 -17.49
N THR A 32 7.36 18.17 -16.81
CA THR A 32 7.32 18.68 -15.43
C THR A 32 6.48 17.82 -14.49
N THR A 33 5.92 16.71 -14.95
CA THR A 33 4.96 15.87 -14.21
C THR A 33 5.27 14.40 -14.44
N SER A 34 6.25 13.86 -13.72
CA SER A 34 6.34 12.41 -13.50
C SER A 34 5.84 12.10 -12.10
N ASP A 35 4.53 12.27 -11.92
CA ASP A 35 3.86 11.88 -10.68
C ASP A 35 3.61 10.37 -10.78
N ASN A 36 4.50 9.61 -10.17
CA ASN A 36 4.23 8.21 -9.86
C ASN A 36 3.78 8.08 -8.42
N HIS A 37 2.96 7.07 -8.16
CA HIS A 37 2.49 6.77 -6.82
C HIS A 37 3.00 5.40 -6.39
N TRP A 38 3.29 5.25 -5.11
CA TRP A 38 3.79 3.99 -4.54
C TRP A 38 2.81 3.44 -3.53
N SER A 39 2.52 2.14 -3.62
CA SER A 39 1.73 1.44 -2.63
C SER A 39 2.21 0.00 -2.44
N ILE A 40 1.73 -0.64 -1.37
CA ILE A 40 2.05 -2.04 -1.06
C ILE A 40 0.80 -2.87 -1.32
N TYR A 41 0.94 -3.98 -2.04
CA TYR A 41 -0.12 -4.96 -2.23
C TYR A 41 0.22 -6.23 -1.44
N LEU A 42 -0.65 -6.60 -0.50
CA LEU A 42 -0.57 -7.88 0.20
C LEU A 42 -1.35 -8.91 -0.62
N ILE A 43 -0.64 -9.84 -1.26
CA ILE A 43 -1.27 -10.81 -2.16
C ILE A 43 -1.78 -12.00 -1.35
N LEU A 44 -3.09 -12.25 -1.44
CA LEU A 44 -3.75 -13.29 -0.66
C LEU A 44 -3.33 -14.67 -1.17
N ALA A 45 -2.96 -15.56 -0.25
CA ALA A 45 -2.39 -16.87 -0.59
C ALA A 45 -3.39 -17.82 -1.27
N ASP A 46 -4.69 -17.56 -1.12
CA ASP A 46 -5.78 -18.32 -1.75
C ASP A 46 -6.14 -17.83 -3.17
N ASN A 47 -5.38 -16.87 -3.71
CA ASN A 47 -5.63 -16.22 -5.00
C ASN A 47 -6.98 -15.47 -5.08
N SER A 48 -7.61 -15.14 -3.95
CA SER A 48 -8.87 -14.37 -3.92
C SER A 48 -8.69 -12.88 -4.24
N GLY A 49 -7.44 -12.40 -4.27
CA GLY A 49 -7.10 -11.03 -4.65
C GLY A 49 -5.99 -10.44 -3.80
N SER A 50 -6.16 -9.20 -3.37
CA SER A 50 -5.15 -8.45 -2.61
C SER A 50 -5.74 -7.46 -1.62
N VAL A 51 -4.94 -7.09 -0.63
CA VAL A 51 -5.18 -5.92 0.22
C VAL A 51 -4.11 -4.88 -0.08
N ARG A 52 -4.50 -3.74 -0.63
CA ARG A 52 -3.61 -2.61 -0.89
C ARG A 52 -3.50 -1.73 0.35
N VAL A 53 -2.26 -1.46 0.74
CA VAL A 53 -1.84 -0.52 1.77
C VAL A 53 -1.29 0.72 1.10
N ASN A 54 -1.94 1.85 1.34
CA ASN A 54 -1.69 3.07 0.62
C ASN A 54 -1.42 4.23 1.59
N MET A 55 -0.32 4.95 1.41
CA MET A 55 -0.06 6.20 2.12
C MET A 55 -0.09 7.36 1.12
N ALA A 56 -1.01 8.29 1.32
CA ALA A 56 -1.20 9.45 0.44
C ALA A 56 -1.55 10.70 1.27
N ALA A 57 -1.29 11.88 0.73
CA ALA A 57 -1.75 13.16 1.26
C ALA A 57 -2.28 14.01 0.11
N GLU A 58 -3.22 14.88 0.40
CA GLU A 58 -3.68 15.88 -0.58
C GLU A 58 -2.59 16.91 -0.84
N TYR A 59 -2.65 17.57 -2.00
CA TYR A 59 -1.68 18.61 -2.33
C TYR A 59 -1.75 19.76 -1.32
N GLY A 60 -0.59 20.14 -0.75
CA GLY A 60 -0.50 21.15 0.30
C GLY A 60 -0.68 20.62 1.72
N ASP A 61 -1.07 19.34 1.89
CA ASP A 61 -1.12 18.68 3.20
C ASP A 61 0.13 17.80 3.40
N THR A 62 0.70 17.88 4.61
CA THR A 62 1.81 17.01 5.03
C THR A 62 1.30 15.78 5.76
N THR A 63 0.04 15.75 6.19
CA THR A 63 -0.52 14.65 6.96
C THR A 63 -0.73 13.43 6.08
N GLY A 64 0.08 12.40 6.28
CA GLY A 64 -0.12 11.13 5.60
C GLY A 64 -1.40 10.44 6.04
N HIS A 65 -2.19 9.99 5.08
CA HIS A 65 -3.37 9.18 5.29
C HIS A 65 -3.11 7.73 4.87
N LEU A 66 -3.01 6.86 5.88
CA LEU A 66 -2.97 5.41 5.67
C LEU A 66 -4.37 4.90 5.28
N VAL A 67 -4.48 4.32 4.10
CA VAL A 67 -5.72 3.76 3.56
C VAL A 67 -5.51 2.30 3.18
N TRP A 68 -6.39 1.44 3.72
CA TRP A 68 -6.46 0.03 3.40
C TRP A 68 -7.62 -0.24 2.45
N THR A 69 -7.36 -0.98 1.38
CA THR A 69 -8.39 -1.34 0.40
C THR A 69 -8.28 -2.79 -0.04
N GLY A 70 -9.37 -3.54 0.04
CA GLY A 70 -9.47 -4.90 -0.52
C GLY A 70 -9.84 -4.87 -2.01
N HIS A 71 -9.22 -5.75 -2.78
CA HIS A 71 -9.44 -5.91 -4.22
C HIS A 71 -9.57 -7.39 -4.57
N SER A 72 -10.42 -7.69 -5.57
CA SER A 72 -10.63 -9.04 -6.11
C SER A 72 -9.59 -9.43 -7.17
N TYR A 73 -8.51 -8.66 -7.27
CA TYR A 73 -7.40 -8.88 -8.19
C TYR A 73 -6.09 -8.83 -7.41
N ALA A 74 -5.07 -9.55 -7.89
CA ALA A 74 -3.76 -9.56 -7.24
C ALA A 74 -3.01 -8.24 -7.44
N LEU A 75 -2.88 -7.78 -8.69
CA LEU A 75 -2.16 -6.56 -9.05
C LEU A 75 -3.00 -5.65 -9.94
N THR A 76 -2.80 -4.34 -9.84
CA THR A 76 -3.53 -3.36 -10.65
C THR A 76 -2.96 -3.23 -12.06
N THR A 77 -3.78 -2.78 -13.01
CA THR A 77 -3.37 -2.48 -14.39
C THR A 77 -2.60 -1.17 -14.53
N SER A 78 -2.58 -0.31 -13.50
CA SER A 78 -1.76 0.90 -13.50
C SER A 78 -0.31 0.67 -13.06
N ALA A 79 0.08 -0.58 -12.77
CA ALA A 79 1.43 -0.92 -12.36
C ALA A 79 2.42 -0.71 -13.52
N LEU A 80 3.36 0.21 -13.34
CA LEU A 80 4.51 0.39 -14.24
C LEU A 80 5.62 -0.62 -13.94
N LYS A 81 5.80 -0.91 -12.64
CA LYS A 81 6.80 -1.83 -12.11
C LYS A 81 6.36 -2.31 -10.74
N ASN A 82 6.69 -3.56 -10.41
CA ASN A 82 6.55 -4.10 -9.07
C ASN A 82 7.79 -4.90 -8.64
N TRP A 83 7.95 -5.04 -7.33
CA TRP A 83 8.93 -5.93 -6.70
C TRP A 83 8.24 -6.76 -5.63
N ASP A 84 8.42 -8.08 -5.70
CA ASP A 84 7.73 -9.02 -4.83
C ASP A 84 8.67 -9.51 -3.72
N PHE A 85 8.16 -9.52 -2.49
CA PHE A 85 8.85 -9.96 -1.29
C PHE A 85 8.05 -11.11 -0.68
N VAL A 86 8.58 -12.33 -0.83
CA VAL A 86 7.94 -13.54 -0.29
C VAL A 86 7.85 -13.47 1.22
N THR A 87 6.68 -13.75 1.76
CA THR A 87 6.45 -13.76 3.20
C THR A 87 6.65 -15.16 3.78
N THR A 88 6.97 -15.23 5.07
CA THR A 88 7.03 -16.52 5.78
C THR A 88 5.63 -17.14 5.84
N PRO A 89 5.48 -18.48 5.68
CA PRO A 89 4.19 -19.14 5.82
C PRO A 89 3.48 -18.77 7.13
N GLY A 90 2.17 -18.51 7.06
CA GLY A 90 1.37 -18.07 8.21
C GLY A 90 1.36 -16.56 8.45
N THR A 91 2.10 -15.76 7.66
CA THR A 91 1.94 -14.30 7.69
C THR A 91 0.54 -13.92 7.20
N THR A 92 -0.15 -13.06 7.93
CA THR A 92 -1.51 -12.59 7.59
C THR A 92 -1.54 -11.09 7.31
N VAL A 93 -2.66 -10.60 6.78
CA VAL A 93 -2.94 -9.16 6.68
C VAL A 93 -2.83 -8.50 8.05
N ALA A 94 -3.37 -9.12 9.11
CA ALA A 94 -3.25 -8.66 10.48
C ALA A 94 -1.81 -8.54 10.97
N SER A 95 -0.92 -9.49 10.64
CA SER A 95 0.50 -9.39 10.97
C SER A 95 1.13 -8.11 10.42
N ILE A 96 0.82 -7.76 9.17
CA ILE A 96 1.35 -6.55 8.53
C ILE A 96 0.70 -5.28 9.10
N ALA A 97 -0.61 -5.29 9.34
CA ALA A 97 -1.32 -4.17 9.95
C ALA A 97 -0.74 -3.83 11.33
N MET A 98 -0.54 -4.84 12.19
CA MET A 98 0.07 -4.67 13.51
C MET A 98 1.47 -4.06 13.41
N LEU A 99 2.32 -4.52 12.48
CA LEU A 99 3.65 -3.95 12.27
C LEU A 99 3.60 -2.47 11.85
N ILE A 100 2.69 -2.10 10.96
CA ILE A 100 2.54 -0.71 10.49
C ILE A 100 2.14 0.19 11.66
N TYR A 101 1.12 -0.21 12.43
CA TYR A 101 0.62 0.60 13.55
C TYR A 101 1.59 0.63 14.74
N ALA A 102 2.23 -0.49 15.08
CA ALA A 102 3.20 -0.56 16.17
C ALA A 102 4.43 0.34 15.93
N ASN A 103 4.85 0.47 14.66
CA ASN A 103 5.94 1.37 14.28
C ASN A 103 5.48 2.81 14.00
N GLY A 104 4.20 3.13 14.22
CA GLY A 104 3.65 4.48 13.98
C GLY A 104 3.70 4.92 12.52
N ARG A 105 3.81 3.98 11.56
CA ARG A 105 3.90 4.29 10.12
C ARG A 105 2.60 4.89 9.59
N ASP A 106 1.49 4.73 10.29
CA ASP A 106 0.22 5.41 10.02
C ASP A 106 0.28 6.92 10.28
N LYS A 107 1.27 7.41 11.03
CA LYS A 107 1.45 8.83 11.39
C LYS A 107 2.47 9.55 10.51
N TYR A 108 2.89 8.94 9.41
CA TYR A 108 3.91 9.47 8.52
C TYR A 108 3.54 10.87 8.00
N GLN A 109 4.53 11.77 7.97
CA GLN A 109 4.39 13.10 7.39
C GLN A 109 5.00 13.10 5.98
N MET A 110 4.17 13.40 5.00
CA MET A 110 4.52 13.60 3.60
C MET A 110 5.23 14.95 3.42
N SER A 111 5.89 15.14 2.28
CA SER A 111 6.72 16.34 2.05
C SER A 111 5.92 17.61 1.71
N GLY A 112 4.59 17.60 1.83
CA GLY A 112 3.68 18.73 1.56
C GLY A 112 3.30 18.92 0.08
N GLY A 113 4.13 18.47 -0.86
CA GLY A 113 3.83 18.52 -2.30
C GLY A 113 3.06 17.30 -2.83
N GLY A 114 2.36 16.55 -1.99
CA GLY A 114 1.77 15.24 -2.37
C GLY A 114 2.81 14.12 -2.60
N SER A 115 4.08 14.38 -2.29
CA SER A 115 5.20 13.46 -2.43
C SER A 115 5.60 12.82 -1.10
N GLY A 116 6.23 11.64 -1.15
CA GLY A 116 6.71 10.91 0.03
C GLY A 116 6.30 9.44 0.07
N CYS A 117 5.33 9.02 -0.73
CA CYS A 117 4.85 7.62 -0.79
C CYS A 117 5.98 6.62 -1.07
N ARG A 118 6.93 6.96 -1.97
CA ARG A 118 8.11 6.13 -2.24
C ARG A 118 8.99 5.92 -1.01
N TYR A 119 9.25 6.98 -0.24
CA TYR A 119 10.05 6.88 0.97
C TYR A 119 9.29 6.09 2.03
N TRP A 120 7.99 6.36 2.20
CA TRP A 120 7.15 5.61 3.13
C TRP A 120 7.12 4.12 2.84
N VAL A 121 7.11 3.71 1.56
CA VAL A 121 7.16 2.28 1.18
C VAL A 121 8.52 1.64 1.47
N TYR A 122 9.61 2.41 1.37
CA TYR A 122 10.98 1.91 1.56
C TYR A 122 11.35 1.67 3.03
N VAL A 123 10.90 2.53 3.94
CA VAL A 123 11.21 2.46 5.39
C VAL A 123 10.17 1.70 6.18
#